data_AF-A0A661R5F6-F1
#
_entry.id   AF-A0A661R5F6-F1
#
_cell.length_a   1.000
_cell.length_b   1.000
_cell.length_c   1.000
_cell.angle_alpha   90.00
_cell.angle_beta   90.00
_cell.angle_gamma   90.00
#
_symmetry.space_group_name_H-M   'P 1'
#
loop_
_entity.id
_entity.type
_entity.pdbx_description
1 polymer ?
#
loop_
_entity_poly.entity_id
_entity_poly.type
_entity_poly.pdbx_seq_one_letter_code
_entity_poly.pdbx_strand_id
1 'polypeptide(L)'
;PYTLGISGGASLGVCVNILFEFYAVSGVIAYPLSGFIGASLVIFLVYNLNRNNQNVRSNRMLLTGVMISYVASSLVMLLMALSKTDDLQSIVLWIMGSLDEPDTTLIKISCAGSIAGLVISYFFCMDLNALLLGDEEAANLGINTSRTKKILFITASFLTGLSVAVAGIIMFVGLIVPHFVRMITGPDHRILLVASFLSGAAFLTLSDVIARMIIAPLELPVGVITGIIGGVMFIWALSRKQVTL
;
A
#
# COMPACT_ATOMS: atom_id res chain seq x y z
N PRO A 1 -3.88 0.64 2.84
CA PRO A 1 -2.85 -0.19 2.19
C PRO A 1 -2.05 -1.05 3.18
N TYR A 2 -1.35 -0.44 4.13
CA TYR A 2 -0.42 -1.14 5.02
C TYR A 2 -1.08 -2.01 6.10
N THR A 3 -2.23 -1.57 6.61
CA THR A 3 -2.98 -2.28 7.67
C THR A 3 -3.68 -3.57 7.21
N LEU A 4 -3.63 -3.88 5.91
CA LEU A 4 -4.31 -5.03 5.31
C LEU A 4 -3.39 -6.24 5.10
N GLY A 5 -2.13 -6.18 5.54
CA GLY A 5 -1.15 -7.27 5.36
C GLY A 5 -0.57 -7.41 3.96
N ILE A 6 -0.95 -6.52 3.04
CA ILE A 6 -0.46 -6.51 1.66
C ILE A 6 1.05 -6.35 1.62
N SER A 7 1.61 -5.41 2.39
CA SER A 7 3.05 -5.17 2.45
C SER A 7 3.81 -6.39 2.98
N GLY A 8 3.33 -7.00 4.07
CA GLY A 8 3.96 -8.20 4.64
C GLY A 8 3.90 -9.41 3.70
N GLY A 9 2.76 -9.60 3.01
CA GLY A 9 2.63 -10.63 1.98
C GLY A 9 3.58 -10.43 0.80
N ALA A 10 3.74 -9.18 0.36
CA ALA A 10 4.68 -8.84 -0.71
C ALA A 10 6.13 -9.11 -0.28
N SER A 11 6.53 -8.68 0.93
CA SER A 11 7.85 -8.98 1.49
C SER A 11 8.12 -10.49 1.54
N LEU A 12 7.14 -11.26 2.01
CA LEU A 12 7.25 -12.72 2.06
C LEU A 12 7.48 -13.31 0.67
N GLY A 13 6.67 -12.90 -0.32
CA GLY A 13 6.78 -13.37 -1.69
C GLY A 13 8.17 -13.13 -2.28
N VAL A 14 8.72 -11.94 -2.05
CA VAL A 14 10.08 -11.60 -2.50
C VAL A 14 11.16 -12.37 -1.76
N CYS A 15 11.04 -12.54 -0.44
CA CYS A 15 12.00 -13.33 0.34
C CYS A 15 12.05 -14.78 -0.13
N VAL A 16 10.89 -15.39 -0.41
CA VAL A 16 10.80 -16.75 -0.94
C VAL A 16 11.46 -16.82 -2.32
N ASN A 17 11.19 -15.86 -3.20
CA ASN A 17 11.80 -15.80 -4.53
C ASN A 17 13.33 -15.70 -4.48
N ILE A 18 13.86 -14.87 -3.57
CA ILE A 18 15.32 -14.73 -3.36
C ILE A 18 15.92 -16.04 -2.85
N LEU A 19 15.35 -16.64 -1.81
CA LEU A 19 15.91 -17.85 -1.18
C LEU A 19 15.92 -19.08 -2.09
N PHE A 20 14.88 -19.25 -2.92
CA PHE A 20 14.76 -20.38 -3.84
C PHE A 20 15.38 -20.10 -5.23
N GLU A 21 16.07 -18.96 -5.39
CA GLU A 21 16.74 -18.55 -6.63
C GLU A 21 15.81 -18.53 -7.87
N PHE A 22 14.50 -18.27 -7.68
CA PHE A 22 13.54 -18.19 -8.78
C PHE A 22 13.82 -17.02 -9.75
N TYR A 23 14.69 -16.08 -9.35
CA TYR A 23 15.24 -15.03 -10.21
C TYR A 23 16.02 -15.59 -11.41
N ALA A 24 16.63 -16.78 -11.29
CA ALA A 24 17.40 -17.41 -12.36
C ALA A 24 16.54 -17.81 -13.57
N VAL A 25 15.22 -17.96 -13.36
CA VAL A 25 14.26 -18.38 -14.41
C VAL A 25 13.51 -17.20 -15.01
N SER A 26 13.26 -16.14 -14.24
CA SER A 26 12.33 -15.06 -14.60
C SER A 26 12.96 -13.66 -14.72
N GLY A 27 14.27 -13.52 -14.46
CA GLY A 27 15.02 -12.28 -14.68
C GLY A 27 14.53 -11.11 -13.81
N VAL A 28 14.60 -9.89 -14.34
CA VAL A 28 14.30 -8.63 -13.62
C VAL A 28 12.86 -8.58 -13.07
N ILE A 29 11.93 -9.30 -13.69
CA ILE A 29 10.50 -9.29 -13.33
C ILE A 29 10.21 -10.18 -12.10
N ALA A 30 11.18 -11.01 -11.67
CA ALA A 30 10.99 -11.96 -10.59
C ALA A 30 10.52 -11.29 -9.29
N TYR A 31 11.22 -10.25 -8.82
CA TYR A 31 10.88 -9.61 -7.55
C TYR A 31 9.50 -8.93 -7.59
N PRO A 32 9.18 -8.06 -8.57
CA PRO A 32 7.86 -7.48 -8.68
C PRO A 32 6.73 -8.52 -8.75
N LEU A 33 6.91 -9.58 -9.54
CA LEU A 33 5.89 -10.60 -9.71
C LEU A 33 5.66 -11.40 -8.42
N SER A 34 6.74 -11.81 -7.76
CA SER A 34 6.66 -12.55 -6.49
C SER A 34 6.02 -11.71 -5.37
N GLY A 35 6.36 -10.42 -5.28
CA GLY A 35 5.72 -9.48 -4.36
C GLY A 35 4.23 -9.30 -4.66
N PHE A 36 3.86 -9.16 -5.93
CA PHE A 36 2.46 -9.07 -6.35
C PHE A 36 1.65 -10.33 -6.00
N ILE A 37 2.23 -11.51 -6.23
CA ILE A 37 1.61 -12.80 -5.90
C ILE A 37 1.43 -12.93 -4.38
N GLY A 38 2.48 -12.63 -3.60
CA GLY A 38 2.42 -12.66 -2.15
C GLY A 38 1.38 -11.71 -1.56
N ALA A 39 1.33 -10.48 -2.07
CA ALA A 39 0.28 -9.50 -1.75
C ALA A 39 -1.12 -10.04 -2.07
N SER A 40 -1.31 -10.55 -3.29
CA SER A 40 -2.60 -11.08 -3.76
C SER A 40 -3.08 -12.27 -2.91
N LEU A 41 -2.16 -13.14 -2.50
CA LEU A 41 -2.45 -14.28 -1.63
C LEU A 41 -2.94 -13.83 -0.24
N VAL A 42 -2.31 -12.80 0.34
CA VAL A 42 -2.78 -12.21 1.60
C VAL A 42 -4.16 -11.60 1.46
N ILE A 43 -4.41 -10.84 0.38
CA ILE A 43 -5.73 -10.24 0.11
C ILE A 43 -6.81 -11.34 0.00
N PHE A 44 -6.50 -12.44 -0.70
CA PHE A 44 -7.38 -13.58 -0.83
C PHE A 44 -7.67 -14.26 0.52
N LEU A 45 -6.65 -14.43 1.37
CA LEU A 45 -6.81 -14.98 2.72
C LEU A 45 -7.67 -14.08 3.61
N VAL A 46 -7.37 -12.78 3.66
CA VAL A 46 -8.17 -11.80 4.43
C VAL A 46 -9.63 -11.86 4.00
N TYR A 47 -9.89 -11.89 2.69
CA TYR A 47 -11.24 -11.93 2.16
C TYR A 47 -11.97 -13.23 2.51
N ASN A 48 -11.37 -14.41 2.30
CA ASN A 48 -12.03 -15.68 2.58
C ASN A 48 -12.32 -15.89 4.06
N LEU A 49 -11.41 -15.49 4.94
CA LEU A 49 -11.61 -15.57 6.39
C LEU A 49 -12.75 -14.65 6.88
N ASN A 50 -13.07 -13.61 6.13
CA ASN A 50 -14.15 -12.66 6.45
C ASN A 50 -15.43 -12.87 5.62
N ARG A 51 -15.46 -13.82 4.67
CA ARG A 51 -16.59 -14.04 3.74
C ARG A 51 -17.89 -14.50 4.41
N ASN A 52 -17.81 -15.23 5.52
CA ASN A 52 -18.98 -15.91 6.10
C ASN A 52 -19.88 -15.03 6.98
N ASN A 53 -19.49 -13.77 7.26
CA ASN A 53 -20.31 -12.84 8.02
C ASN A 53 -20.93 -11.82 7.06
N GLN A 54 -22.25 -11.91 6.86
CA GLN A 54 -23.00 -11.02 5.96
C GLN A 54 -22.86 -9.53 6.31
N ASN A 55 -22.47 -9.22 7.56
CA ASN A 55 -21.96 -7.91 7.95
C ASN A 55 -20.44 -7.97 8.07
N VAL A 56 -19.73 -7.60 7.00
CA VAL A 56 -18.28 -7.36 7.02
C VAL A 56 -18.03 -6.15 7.93
N ARG A 57 -17.97 -6.38 9.24
CA ARG A 57 -17.57 -5.35 10.20
C ARG A 57 -16.14 -4.97 9.86
N SER A 58 -15.94 -3.74 9.36
CA SER A 58 -14.64 -3.19 8.94
C SER A 58 -13.53 -3.49 9.96
N ASN A 59 -13.84 -3.42 11.26
CA ASN A 59 -12.91 -3.74 12.35
C ASN A 59 -12.35 -5.17 12.32
N ARG A 60 -13.16 -6.19 11.99
CA ARG A 60 -12.68 -7.58 11.95
C ARG A 60 -11.73 -7.81 10.78
N MET A 61 -12.01 -7.19 9.64
CA MET A 61 -11.16 -7.28 8.46
C MET A 61 -9.81 -6.61 8.70
N LEU A 62 -9.81 -5.45 9.38
CA LEU A 62 -8.58 -4.78 9.83
C LEU A 62 -7.79 -5.65 10.81
N LEU A 63 -8.44 -6.21 11.84
CA LEU A 63 -7.75 -7.07 12.82
C LEU A 63 -7.14 -8.31 12.13
N THR A 64 -7.88 -8.96 11.23
CA THR A 64 -7.39 -10.11 10.46
C THR A 64 -6.18 -9.73 9.60
N GLY A 65 -6.24 -8.58 8.91
CA GLY A 65 -5.13 -8.08 8.10
C GLY A 65 -3.88 -7.80 8.92
N VAL A 66 -4.02 -7.19 10.10
CA VAL A 66 -2.91 -6.95 11.03
C VAL A 66 -2.30 -8.28 11.51
N MET A 67 -3.11 -9.27 11.87
CA MET A 67 -2.59 -10.58 12.31
C MET A 67 -1.83 -11.29 11.18
N ILE A 68 -2.34 -11.28 9.96
CA ILE A 68 -1.63 -11.84 8.80
C ILE A 68 -0.34 -11.08 8.53
N SER A 69 -0.32 -9.75 8.72
CA SER A 69 0.89 -8.94 8.62
C SER A 69 1.96 -9.42 9.59
N TYR A 70 1.60 -9.67 10.86
CA TYR A 70 2.56 -10.15 11.87
C TYR A 70 3.09 -11.55 11.54
N VAL A 71 2.23 -12.46 11.10
CA VAL A 71 2.68 -13.79 10.65
C VAL A 71 3.64 -13.65 9.46
N ALA A 72 3.32 -12.80 8.50
CA ALA A 72 4.16 -12.57 7.35
C ALA A 72 5.53 -11.97 7.73
N SER A 73 5.53 -10.95 8.60
CA SER A 73 6.77 -10.35 9.11
C SER A 73 7.63 -11.36 9.87
N SER A 74 7.03 -12.21 10.70
CA SER A 74 7.77 -13.28 11.41
C SER A 74 8.38 -14.29 10.45
N LEU A 75 7.67 -14.65 9.36
CA LEU A 75 8.21 -15.53 8.33
C LEU A 75 9.34 -14.85 7.53
N VAL A 76 9.22 -13.56 7.22
CA VAL A 76 10.31 -12.79 6.61
C VAL A 76 11.55 -12.81 7.51
N MET A 77 11.40 -12.57 8.81
CA MET A 77 12.50 -12.65 9.77
C MET A 77 13.13 -14.05 9.83
N LEU A 78 12.32 -15.11 9.79
CA LEU A 78 12.81 -16.49 9.74
C LEU A 78 13.62 -16.73 8.47
N LEU A 79 13.14 -16.29 7.30
CA LEU A 79 13.85 -16.45 6.03
C LEU A 79 15.16 -15.67 6.04
N MET A 80 15.17 -14.44 6.57
CA MET A 80 16.39 -13.67 6.77
C MET A 80 17.40 -14.43 7.64
N ALA A 81 16.97 -15.00 8.76
CA ALA A 81 17.85 -15.76 9.65
C ALA A 81 18.47 -17.01 8.99
N LEU A 82 17.84 -17.55 7.94
CA LEU A 82 18.32 -18.69 7.16
C LEU A 82 19.08 -18.29 5.89
N SER A 83 19.11 -17.01 5.53
CA SER A 83 19.65 -16.51 4.26
C SER A 83 21.17 -16.25 4.34
N LYS A 84 21.85 -16.32 3.20
CA LYS A 84 23.26 -15.92 3.07
C LYS A 84 23.38 -14.39 3.10
N THR A 85 24.60 -13.88 3.31
CA THR A 85 24.86 -12.43 3.44
C THR A 85 24.42 -11.61 2.21
N ASP A 86 24.61 -12.14 1.00
CA ASP A 86 24.22 -11.44 -0.24
C ASP A 86 22.70 -11.37 -0.43
N ASP A 87 22.01 -12.46 -0.11
CA ASP A 87 20.54 -12.55 -0.15
C ASP A 87 19.92 -11.60 0.88
N LEU A 88 20.51 -11.53 2.08
CA LEU A 88 20.10 -10.62 3.14
C LEU A 88 20.16 -9.16 2.68
N GLN A 89 21.25 -8.74 2.04
CA GLN A 89 21.39 -7.37 1.53
C GLN A 89 20.30 -7.07 0.49
N SER A 90 20.04 -8.00 -0.42
CA SER A 90 19.01 -7.87 -1.47
C SER A 90 17.60 -7.75 -0.88
N ILE A 91 17.27 -8.59 0.11
CA ILE A 91 15.98 -8.54 0.82
C ILE A 91 15.82 -7.18 1.52
N VAL A 92 16.84 -6.74 2.25
CA VAL A 92 16.78 -5.47 3.01
C VAL A 92 16.59 -4.29 2.06
N LEU A 93 17.35 -4.20 0.97
CA LEU A 93 17.21 -3.13 -0.01
C LEU A 93 15.83 -3.09 -0.66
N TRP A 94 15.26 -4.25 -1.00
CA TRP A 94 13.91 -4.31 -1.59
C TRP A 94 12.82 -3.87 -0.59
N ILE A 95 12.93 -4.30 0.67
CA ILE A 95 12.00 -3.91 1.74
C ILE A 95 12.08 -2.39 2.02
N MET A 96 13.24 -1.77 1.89
CA MET A 96 13.41 -0.33 2.11
C MET A 96 12.74 0.54 1.03
N GLY A 97 12.42 -0.03 -0.13
CA GLY A 97 11.69 0.63 -1.22
C GLY A 97 12.51 1.67 -1.97
N SER A 98 12.62 1.52 -3.29
CA SER A 98 13.29 2.47 -4.18
C SER A 98 12.50 2.66 -5.48
N LEU A 99 12.70 3.81 -6.14
CA LEU A 99 12.14 4.12 -7.46
C LEU A 99 13.13 3.84 -8.61
N ASP A 100 14.15 3.02 -8.38
CA ASP A 100 15.20 2.67 -9.35
C ASP A 100 14.84 1.51 -10.30
N GLU A 101 13.56 1.23 -10.55
CA GLU A 101 13.16 0.13 -11.44
C GLU A 101 13.63 0.38 -12.89
N PRO A 102 14.49 -0.49 -13.46
CA PRO A 102 15.03 -0.28 -14.81
C PRO A 102 14.06 -0.69 -15.93
N ASP A 103 13.07 -1.54 -15.65
CA ASP A 103 12.17 -2.06 -16.68
C ASP A 103 11.07 -1.06 -17.07
N THR A 104 11.22 -0.47 -18.26
CA THR A 104 10.25 0.51 -18.80
C THR A 104 8.87 -0.09 -19.08
N THR A 105 8.76 -1.40 -19.28
CA THR A 105 7.47 -2.09 -19.51
C THR A 105 6.69 -2.17 -18.22
N LEU A 106 7.34 -2.57 -17.12
CA LEU A 106 6.76 -2.57 -15.77
C LEU A 106 6.30 -1.17 -15.36
N ILE A 107 7.08 -0.12 -15.65
CA ILE A 107 6.69 1.27 -15.40
C ILE A 107 5.43 1.64 -16.19
N LYS A 108 5.34 1.29 -17.48
CA LYS A 108 4.15 1.56 -18.30
C LYS A 108 2.91 0.82 -17.79
N ILE A 109 3.05 -0.45 -17.41
CA ILE A 109 1.98 -1.26 -16.80
C ILE A 109 1.52 -0.62 -15.48
N SER A 110 2.47 -0.19 -14.65
CA SER A 110 2.18 0.46 -13.37
C SER A 110 1.42 1.78 -13.56
N CYS A 111 1.85 2.60 -14.52
CA CYS A 111 1.18 3.85 -14.90
C CYS A 111 -0.25 3.61 -15.40
N ALA A 112 -0.42 2.68 -16.35
CA ALA A 112 -1.73 2.32 -16.89
C ALA A 112 -2.66 1.76 -15.80
N GLY A 113 -2.15 0.88 -14.94
CA GLY A 113 -2.89 0.32 -13.80
C GLY A 113 -3.31 1.38 -12.79
N SER A 114 -2.42 2.35 -12.50
CA SER A 114 -2.71 3.47 -11.60
C SER A 114 -3.80 4.38 -12.14
N ILE A 115 -3.76 4.72 -13.42
CA ILE A 115 -4.80 5.52 -14.09
C ILE A 115 -6.14 4.75 -14.12
N ALA A 116 -6.11 3.46 -14.48
CA ALA A 116 -7.31 2.63 -14.49
C ALA A 116 -7.95 2.54 -13.10
N GLY A 117 -7.15 2.35 -12.06
CA GLY A 117 -7.65 2.31 -10.68
C GLY A 117 -8.19 3.65 -10.18
N LEU A 118 -7.59 4.78 -10.60
CA LEU A 118 -8.13 6.12 -10.35
C LEU A 118 -9.51 6.28 -11.01
N VAL A 119 -9.64 5.91 -12.29
CA VAL A 119 -10.92 6.00 -13.03
C VAL A 119 -11.98 5.12 -12.38
N ILE A 120 -11.67 3.86 -12.06
CA ILE A 120 -12.59 2.97 -11.35
C ILE A 120 -13.04 3.59 -10.03
N SER A 121 -12.09 4.07 -9.22
CA SER A 121 -12.39 4.70 -7.92
C SER A 121 -13.23 5.98 -8.07
N TYR A 122 -13.01 6.73 -9.15
CA TYR A 122 -13.74 7.95 -9.43
C TYR A 122 -15.24 7.71 -9.66
N PHE A 123 -15.62 6.62 -10.32
CA PHE A 123 -17.03 6.24 -10.48
C PHE A 123 -17.75 5.98 -9.16
N PHE A 124 -17.02 5.59 -8.11
CA PHE A 124 -17.56 5.36 -6.77
C PHE A 124 -17.46 6.57 -5.84
N CYS A 125 -17.09 7.77 -6.32
CA CYS A 125 -16.98 8.97 -5.48
C CYS A 125 -18.27 9.31 -4.73
N MET A 126 -19.42 9.15 -5.40
CA MET A 126 -20.73 9.43 -4.79
C MET A 126 -21.07 8.41 -3.71
N ASP A 127 -20.79 7.14 -3.97
CA ASP A 127 -21.04 6.07 -3.00
C ASP A 127 -20.13 6.23 -1.78
N LEU A 128 -18.86 6.64 -1.99
CA LEU A 128 -17.92 6.99 -0.94
C LEU A 128 -18.39 8.19 -0.10
N ASN A 129 -18.97 9.21 -0.72
CA ASN A 129 -19.53 10.36 -0.01
C ASN A 129 -20.74 9.96 0.83
N ALA A 130 -21.62 9.11 0.32
CA ALA A 130 -22.77 8.62 1.10
C ALA A 130 -22.33 7.72 2.25
N LEU A 131 -21.29 6.90 2.07
CA LEU A 131 -20.71 6.08 3.13
C LEU A 131 -20.15 6.91 4.31
N LEU A 132 -19.89 8.20 4.13
CA LEU A 132 -19.52 9.09 5.25
C LEU A 132 -20.67 9.31 6.24
N LEU A 133 -21.93 9.16 5.83
CA LEU A 133 -23.11 9.28 6.68
C LEU A 133 -23.32 8.03 7.56
N GLY A 134 -22.67 6.92 7.21
CA GLY A 134 -22.83 5.62 7.86
C GLY A 134 -23.34 4.55 6.90
N ASP A 135 -23.14 3.29 7.28
CA ASP A 135 -23.50 2.14 6.44
C ASP A 135 -25.02 2.01 6.25
N GLU A 136 -25.80 2.28 7.30
CA GLU A 136 -27.27 2.20 7.26
C GLU A 136 -27.86 3.33 6.42
N GLU A 137 -27.39 4.56 6.60
CA GLU A 137 -27.86 5.73 5.83
C GLU A 137 -27.51 5.62 4.35
N ALA A 138 -26.30 5.16 4.01
CA ALA A 138 -25.94 4.90 2.62
C ALA A 138 -26.80 3.81 1.99
N ALA A 139 -27.15 2.76 2.74
CA ALA A 139 -28.06 1.73 2.27
C ALA A 139 -29.49 2.26 2.04
N ASN A 140 -29.97 3.16 2.90
CA ASN A 140 -31.26 3.84 2.73
C ASN A 140 -31.30 4.74 1.48
N LEU A 141 -30.16 5.29 1.07
CA LEU A 141 -30.00 6.05 -0.19
C LEU A 141 -29.92 5.16 -1.44
N GLY A 142 -30.11 3.84 -1.30
CA GLY A 142 -30.13 2.87 -2.40
C GLY A 142 -28.74 2.35 -2.80
N ILE A 143 -27.69 2.67 -2.03
CA ILE A 143 -26.33 2.24 -2.32
C ILE A 143 -26.10 0.85 -1.75
N ASN A 144 -25.62 -0.07 -2.59
CA ASN A 144 -25.16 -1.37 -2.13
C ASN A 144 -23.79 -1.23 -1.46
N THR A 145 -23.79 -0.93 -0.16
CA THR A 145 -22.58 -0.67 0.64
C THR A 145 -21.61 -1.85 0.62
N SER A 146 -22.12 -3.07 0.74
CA SER A 146 -21.32 -4.31 0.67
C SER A 146 -20.61 -4.48 -0.67
N ARG A 147 -21.30 -4.27 -1.79
CA ARG A 147 -20.71 -4.36 -3.13
C ARG A 147 -19.67 -3.26 -3.36
N THR A 148 -19.99 -2.04 -2.97
CA THR A 148 -19.10 -0.86 -3.09
C THR A 148 -17.80 -1.08 -2.34
N LYS A 149 -17.87 -1.46 -1.06
CA LYS A 149 -16.70 -1.76 -0.23
C LYS A 149 -15.87 -2.89 -0.84
N LYS A 150 -16.51 -3.93 -1.37
CA LYS A 150 -15.81 -5.05 -2.00
C LYS A 150 -15.04 -4.63 -3.25
N ILE A 151 -15.67 -3.86 -4.14
CA ILE A 151 -15.01 -3.40 -5.37
C ILE A 151 -13.83 -2.50 -5.02
N LEU A 152 -14.05 -1.49 -4.19
CA LEU A 152 -13.01 -0.56 -3.75
C LEU A 152 -11.88 -1.26 -3.00
N PHE A 153 -12.19 -2.27 -2.19
CA PHE A 153 -11.18 -3.08 -1.52
C PHE A 153 -10.31 -3.84 -2.53
N ILE A 154 -10.91 -4.47 -3.54
CA ILE A 154 -10.17 -5.19 -4.59
C ILE A 154 -9.33 -4.21 -5.41
N THR A 155 -9.88 -3.07 -5.81
CA THR A 155 -9.18 -2.04 -6.57
C THR A 155 -8.00 -1.46 -5.79
N ALA A 156 -8.20 -1.06 -4.53
CA ALA A 156 -7.14 -0.53 -3.68
C ALA A 156 -6.06 -1.58 -3.40
N SER A 157 -6.47 -2.83 -3.19
CA SER A 157 -5.58 -3.97 -3.02
C SER A 157 -4.71 -4.22 -4.25
N PHE A 158 -5.31 -4.21 -5.44
CA PHE A 158 -4.61 -4.36 -6.72
C PHE A 158 -3.62 -3.22 -6.97
N LEU A 159 -4.04 -1.97 -6.78
CA LEU A 159 -3.18 -0.79 -6.91
C LEU A 159 -2.00 -0.83 -5.93
N THR A 160 -2.25 -1.25 -4.69
CA THR A 160 -1.19 -1.40 -3.68
C THR A 160 -0.20 -2.49 -4.10
N GLY A 161 -0.69 -3.66 -4.53
CA GLY A 161 0.17 -4.75 -5.01
C GLY A 161 1.02 -4.34 -6.20
N LEU A 162 0.44 -3.64 -7.18
CA LEU A 162 1.12 -3.09 -8.35
C LEU A 162 2.21 -2.09 -7.96
N SER A 163 1.90 -1.17 -7.02
CA SER A 163 2.86 -0.17 -6.54
C SER A 163 4.01 -0.82 -5.77
N VAL A 164 3.70 -1.77 -4.89
CA VAL A 164 4.70 -2.46 -4.05
C VAL A 164 5.58 -3.38 -4.88
N ALA A 165 5.03 -4.02 -5.92
CA ALA A 165 5.79 -4.83 -6.85
C ALA A 165 6.92 -4.03 -7.52
N VAL A 166 6.63 -2.81 -7.97
CA VAL A 166 7.58 -1.97 -8.72
C VAL A 166 8.49 -1.16 -7.81
N ALA A 167 7.95 -0.55 -6.76
CA ALA A 167 8.68 0.42 -5.95
C ALA A 167 9.19 -0.15 -4.60
N GLY A 168 8.90 -1.42 -4.32
CA GLY A 168 9.06 -1.98 -2.98
C GLY A 168 8.12 -1.32 -1.98
N ILE A 169 8.52 -1.30 -0.70
CA ILE A 169 7.61 -0.91 0.37
C ILE A 169 7.78 0.56 0.75
N ILE A 170 6.80 1.38 0.37
CA ILE A 170 6.76 2.81 0.71
C ILE A 170 5.72 3.05 1.80
N MET A 171 6.14 3.69 2.89
CA MET A 171 5.29 3.92 4.06
C MET A 171 4.66 5.31 4.06
N PHE A 172 3.54 5.44 4.78
CA PHE A 172 2.85 6.70 5.14
C PHE A 172 2.29 7.60 4.01
N VAL A 173 2.73 7.51 2.76
CA VAL A 173 2.21 8.33 1.65
C VAL A 173 0.67 8.26 1.57
N GLY A 174 0.12 7.05 1.59
CA GLY A 174 -1.32 6.82 1.51
C GLY A 174 -2.12 7.19 2.77
N LEU A 175 -1.46 7.57 3.87
CA LEU A 175 -2.13 8.07 5.09
C LEU A 175 -2.05 9.60 5.15
N ILE A 176 -0.88 10.15 4.84
CA ILE A 176 -0.56 11.57 5.01
C ILE A 176 -1.19 12.39 3.92
N VAL A 177 -0.95 12.03 2.67
CA VAL A 177 -1.36 12.84 1.53
C VAL A 177 -2.88 13.06 1.53
N PRO A 178 -3.74 12.02 1.65
CA PRO A 178 -5.18 12.24 1.67
C PRO A 178 -5.64 13.05 2.89
N HIS A 179 -4.96 12.95 4.03
CA HIS A 179 -5.31 13.72 5.22
C HIS A 179 -5.03 15.22 5.05
N PHE A 180 -3.86 15.57 4.51
CA PHE A 180 -3.51 16.96 4.21
C PHE A 180 -4.39 17.55 3.12
N VAL A 181 -4.60 16.81 2.03
CA VAL A 181 -5.49 17.23 0.95
C VAL A 181 -6.91 17.45 1.49
N ARG A 182 -7.44 16.54 2.31
CA ARG A 182 -8.76 16.68 2.93
C ARG A 182 -8.90 17.92 3.81
N MET A 183 -7.82 18.34 4.48
CA MET A 183 -7.83 19.57 5.29
C MET A 183 -7.93 20.83 4.42
N ILE A 184 -7.45 20.77 3.17
CA ILE A 184 -7.45 21.89 2.22
C ILE A 184 -8.72 21.90 1.36
N THR A 185 -9.08 20.75 0.77
CA THR A 185 -10.18 20.63 -0.20
C THR A 185 -11.53 20.27 0.43
N GLY A 186 -11.54 19.83 1.68
CA GLY A 186 -12.72 19.26 2.34
C GLY A 186 -12.92 17.76 2.07
N PRO A 187 -14.04 17.18 2.55
CA PRO A 187 -14.28 15.74 2.55
C PRO A 187 -14.88 15.17 1.26
N ASP A 188 -15.20 15.99 0.26
CA ASP A 188 -15.81 15.51 -1.00
C ASP A 188 -14.81 14.64 -1.78
N HIS A 189 -15.14 13.35 -1.93
CA HIS A 189 -14.30 12.36 -2.61
C HIS A 189 -14.04 12.69 -4.08
N ARG A 190 -14.90 13.46 -4.76
CA ARG A 190 -14.69 13.85 -6.17
C ARG A 190 -13.41 14.65 -6.35
N ILE A 191 -13.18 15.61 -5.46
CA ILE A 191 -11.99 16.47 -5.47
C ILE A 191 -10.86 15.77 -4.72
N LEU A 192 -11.17 15.18 -3.57
CA LEU A 192 -10.18 14.55 -2.69
C LEU A 192 -9.42 13.42 -3.38
N LEU A 193 -10.08 12.56 -4.17
CA LEU A 193 -9.40 11.44 -4.87
C LEU A 193 -8.38 11.96 -5.88
N VAL A 194 -8.79 12.87 -6.76
CA VAL A 194 -7.91 13.40 -7.83
C VAL A 194 -6.79 14.25 -7.23
N ALA A 195 -7.12 15.11 -6.26
CA ALA A 195 -6.12 15.92 -5.59
C ALA A 195 -5.12 15.08 -4.77
N SER A 196 -5.57 14.00 -4.12
CA SER A 196 -4.68 13.07 -3.41
C SER A 196 -3.80 12.27 -4.37
N PHE A 197 -4.31 11.89 -5.54
CA PHE A 197 -3.53 11.19 -6.55
C PHE A 197 -2.37 12.06 -7.05
N LEU A 198 -2.66 13.30 -7.45
CA LEU A 198 -1.64 14.24 -7.94
C LEU A 198 -0.68 14.69 -6.84
N SER A 199 -1.20 15.04 -5.66
CA SER A 199 -0.37 15.46 -4.53
C SER A 199 0.51 14.31 -4.02
N GLY A 200 0.04 13.06 -4.15
CA GLY A 200 0.82 11.88 -3.78
C GLY A 200 2.00 11.66 -4.71
N ALA A 201 1.79 11.80 -6.01
CA ALA A 201 2.86 11.76 -7.01
C ALA A 201 3.89 12.89 -6.76
N ALA A 202 3.42 14.12 -6.53
CA ALA A 202 4.31 15.24 -6.21
C ALA A 202 5.09 15.03 -4.91
N PHE A 203 4.44 14.56 -3.85
CA PHE A 203 5.08 14.29 -2.56
C PHE A 203 6.14 13.20 -2.67
N LEU A 204 5.84 12.10 -3.38
CA LEU A 204 6.76 10.98 -3.52
C LEU A 204 7.97 11.33 -4.39
N THR A 205 7.76 12.05 -5.51
CA THR A 205 8.86 12.53 -6.35
C THR A 205 9.78 13.50 -5.61
N LEU A 206 9.23 14.44 -4.84
CA LEU A 206 10.03 15.32 -3.99
C LEU A 206 10.80 14.54 -2.91
N SER A 207 10.17 13.53 -2.30
CA SER A 207 10.82 12.68 -1.29
C SER A 207 11.98 11.88 -1.89
N ASP A 208 11.85 11.38 -3.12
CA ASP A 208 12.92 10.66 -3.83
C ASP A 208 14.10 11.59 -4.18
N VAL A 209 13.81 12.78 -4.70
CA VAL A 209 14.85 13.80 -4.98
C VAL A 209 15.63 14.15 -3.71
N ILE A 210 14.93 14.35 -2.59
CA ILE A 210 15.55 14.60 -1.29
C ILE A 210 16.39 13.40 -0.86
N ALA A 211 15.89 12.17 -0.99
CA ALA A 211 16.60 10.95 -0.61
C ALA A 211 17.94 10.80 -1.35
N ARG A 212 17.98 11.14 -2.64
CA ARG A 212 19.20 11.09 -3.46
C ARG A 212 20.19 12.22 -3.20
N MET A 213 19.71 13.38 -2.73
CA MET A 213 20.58 14.55 -2.51
C MET A 213 21.25 14.60 -1.13
N ILE A 214 20.61 14.08 -0.06
CA ILE A 214 21.09 14.31 1.31
C ILE A 214 22.49 13.71 1.56
N ILE A 215 22.79 12.51 1.05
CA ILE A 215 24.06 11.78 1.31
C ILE A 215 24.77 11.40 0.01
N ALA A 216 24.68 12.22 -1.04
CA ALA A 216 25.38 11.94 -2.30
C ALA A 216 26.89 11.69 -2.07
N PRO A 217 27.50 10.63 -2.64
CA PRO A 217 27.01 9.76 -3.71
C PRO A 217 26.23 8.50 -3.26
N LEU A 218 25.95 8.33 -1.96
CA LEU A 218 25.14 7.23 -1.45
C LEU A 218 23.65 7.54 -1.65
N GLU A 219 22.96 6.71 -2.43
CA GLU A 219 21.52 6.85 -2.64
C GLU A 219 20.74 6.21 -1.49
N LEU A 220 19.96 7.03 -0.77
CA LEU A 220 19.08 6.53 0.27
C LEU A 220 17.76 6.02 -0.33
N PRO A 221 17.20 4.91 0.17
CA PRO A 221 15.89 4.44 -0.24
C PRO A 221 14.79 5.44 0.16
N VAL A 222 13.89 5.78 -0.79
CA VAL A 222 12.80 6.74 -0.55
C VAL A 222 11.85 6.31 0.56
N GLY A 223 11.72 5.00 0.80
CA GLY A 223 10.88 4.46 1.87
C GLY A 223 11.34 4.88 3.27
N VAL A 224 12.64 5.11 3.47
CA VAL A 224 13.19 5.62 4.74
C VAL A 224 12.79 7.07 4.97
N ILE A 225 12.96 7.92 3.96
CA ILE A 225 12.62 9.35 4.05
C ILE A 225 11.12 9.54 4.28
N THR A 226 10.30 8.85 3.48
CA THR A 226 8.83 8.89 3.63
C THR A 226 8.37 8.32 4.97
N GLY A 227 9.05 7.29 5.49
CA GLY A 227 8.82 6.73 6.82
C GLY A 227 9.08 7.73 7.95
N ILE A 228 10.24 8.39 7.93
CA ILE A 228 10.64 9.38 8.96
C ILE A 228 9.72 10.59 8.92
N ILE A 229 9.58 11.22 7.75
CA ILE A 229 8.68 12.38 7.58
C ILE A 229 7.29 11.98 8.04
N GLY A 230 6.84 10.79 7.65
CA GLY A 230 5.49 10.39 7.93
C GLY A 230 5.18 10.08 9.38
N GLY A 231 6.11 9.39 10.06
CA GLY A 231 6.02 9.14 11.50
C GLY A 231 6.00 10.44 12.30
N VAL A 232 6.91 11.38 11.99
CA VAL A 232 6.99 12.68 12.70
C VAL A 232 5.70 13.48 12.52
N MET A 233 5.20 13.58 11.28
CA MET A 233 3.96 14.30 10.99
C MET A 233 2.75 13.67 11.68
N PHE A 234 2.68 12.34 11.74
CA PHE A 234 1.59 11.63 12.41
C PHE A 234 1.62 11.84 13.93
N ILE A 235 2.79 11.75 14.56
CA ILE A 235 2.97 12.03 16.00
C ILE A 235 2.57 13.47 16.31
N TRP A 236 2.99 14.43 15.48
CA TRP A 236 2.62 15.83 15.64
C TRP A 236 1.11 16.08 15.47
N ALA A 237 0.46 15.42 14.51
CA ALA A 237 -0.98 15.52 14.33
C ALA A 237 -1.75 14.94 15.54
N LEU A 238 -1.25 13.84 16.11
CA LEU A 238 -1.83 13.23 17.31
C LEU A 238 -1.68 14.13 18.55
N SER A 239 -0.54 14.80 18.71
CA SER A 239 -0.32 15.71 19.86
C SER A 239 -1.18 16.97 19.79
N ARG A 240 -1.59 17.40 18.59
CA ARG A 240 -2.51 18.53 18.36
C ARG A 240 -3.97 18.19 18.64
N LYS A 241 -4.38 16.94 18.41
CA LYS A 241 -5.73 16.47 18.78
C LYS A 241 -5.67 16.01 20.22
N GLN A 242 -6.08 16.89 21.15
CA GLN A 242 -6.50 16.48 22.49
C GLN A 242 -7.59 15.43 22.34
N VAL A 243 -7.21 14.16 22.35
CA VAL A 243 -8.11 13.04 22.55
C VAL A 243 -8.36 12.99 24.05
N THR A 244 -9.46 13.59 24.48
CA THR A 244 -10.19 13.04 25.61
C THR A 244 -10.55 11.61 25.23
N LEU A 245 -9.89 10.65 25.88
CA LEU A 245 -10.27 9.23 25.87
C LEU A 245 -11.69 9.07 26.40
#